data_AF-A0A2E1TNC1-F1
#
_entry.id   AF-A0A2E1TNC1-F1
#
_cell.length_a   1.000
_cell.length_b   1.000
_cell.length_c   1.000
_cell.angle_alpha   90.00
_cell.angle_beta   90.00
_cell.angle_gamma   90.00
#
_symmetry.space_group_name_H-M   'P 1'
#
loop_
_entity.id
_entity.type
_entity.pdbx_description
1 polymer ?
#
loop_
_entity_poly.entity_id
_entity_poly.type
_entity_poly.pdbx_seq_one_letter_code
_entity_poly.pdbx_strand_id
1 'polypeptide(L)'
;MDVYLNFISNNPILFLLFFIILGFIIFNEFKSFTQKFKNISPQDAVFLINKDAFILDVRESSELSQGIIKNSKHINFSSVKTSLDSIKKI
;
A
#
# COMPACT_ATOMS: atom_id res chain seq x y z
N MET A 1 -1.46 -16.65 -39.80
CA MET A 1 -0.41 -15.88 -39.09
C MET A 1 -0.30 -14.47 -39.65
N ASP A 2 -0.35 -14.33 -40.98
CA ASP A 2 -0.16 -13.05 -41.69
C ASP A 2 -1.20 -11.98 -41.34
N VAL A 3 -2.45 -12.36 -41.08
CA VAL A 3 -3.51 -11.43 -40.67
C VAL A 3 -3.18 -10.73 -39.34
N TYR A 4 -2.62 -11.45 -38.36
CA TYR A 4 -2.26 -10.88 -37.06
C TYR A 4 -1.05 -9.96 -37.17
N LEU A 5 -0.03 -10.35 -37.93
CA LEU A 5 1.15 -9.53 -38.18
C LEU A 5 0.79 -8.25 -38.94
N ASN A 6 -0.09 -8.34 -39.95
CA ASN A 6 -0.60 -7.17 -40.66
C ASN A 6 -1.40 -6.25 -39.74
N PHE A 7 -2.21 -6.80 -38.83
CA PHE A 7 -2.93 -5.99 -37.86
C PHE A 7 -2.00 -5.24 -36.90
N ILE A 8 -0.93 -5.89 -36.40
CA ILE A 8 0.06 -5.27 -35.52
C ILE A 8 0.77 -4.11 -36.23
N SER A 9 1.26 -4.36 -37.44
CA SER A 9 1.98 -3.36 -38.24
C SER A 9 1.09 -2.16 -38.61
N ASN A 10 -0.19 -2.39 -38.85
CA ASN A 10 -1.14 -1.34 -39.23
C ASN A 10 -1.71 -0.57 -38.03
N ASN A 11 -1.54 -1.06 -36.79
CA ASN A 11 -2.09 -0.42 -35.59
C ASN A 11 -1.03 -0.18 -34.50
N PRO A 12 0.10 0.49 -34.81
CA PRO A 12 1.22 0.64 -33.86
C PRO A 12 0.83 1.39 -32.58
N ILE A 13 -0.11 2.34 -32.69
CA ILE A 13 -0.59 3.13 -31.54
C ILE A 13 -1.33 2.24 -30.53
N LEU A 14 -2.14 1.29 -30.99
CA LEU A 14 -2.87 0.37 -30.10
C LEU A 14 -1.91 -0.52 -29.33
N PHE A 15 -0.86 -1.03 -29.98
CA PHE A 15 0.16 -1.85 -29.34
C PHE A 15 1.05 -1.05 -28.40
N LEU A 16 1.41 0.18 -28.75
CA LEU A 16 2.12 1.08 -27.85
C LEU A 16 1.32 1.32 -26.57
N LEU A 17 0.04 1.66 -26.69
CA LEU A 17 -0.84 1.88 -25.54
C LEU A 17 -1.01 0.61 -24.70
N PHE A 18 -1.15 -0.54 -25.36
CA PHE A 18 -1.20 -1.84 -24.70
C PHE A 18 0.04 -2.07 -23.83
N PHE A 19 1.24 -1.87 -24.36
CA PHE A 19 2.47 -2.07 -23.59
C PHE A 19 2.63 -1.05 -22.45
N ILE A 20 2.14 0.18 -22.61
CA ILE A 20 2.11 1.17 -21.53
C ILE A 20 1.23 0.68 -20.38
N ILE A 21 0.00 0.27 -20.68
CA ILE A 21 -0.95 -0.23 -19.67
C ILE A 21 -0.41 -1.51 -19.02
N LEU A 22 0.11 -2.44 -19.83
CA LEU A 22 0.73 -3.66 -19.35
C LEU A 22 1.92 -3.36 -18.42
N GLY A 23 2.75 -2.38 -18.78
CA GLY A 23 3.84 -1.88 -17.95
C GLY A 23 3.36 -1.33 -16.61
N PHE A 24 2.28 -0.54 -16.58
CA PHE A 24 1.69 -0.05 -15.33
C PHE A 24 1.14 -1.18 -14.45
N ILE A 25 0.49 -2.18 -15.04
CA ILE A 25 -0.02 -3.35 -14.31
C ILE A 25 1.15 -4.11 -13.68
N ILE A 26 2.17 -4.46 -14.48
CA ILE A 26 3.36 -5.17 -13.99
C ILE A 26 4.04 -4.36 -12.89
N PHE A 27 4.20 -3.05 -13.06
CA PHE A 27 4.81 -2.18 -12.07
C PHE A 27 4.02 -2.16 -10.75
N ASN A 28 2.69 -2.06 -10.83
CA ASN A 28 1.84 -2.04 -9.64
C ASN A 28 1.87 -3.38 -8.90
N GLU A 29 1.80 -4.50 -9.62
CA GLU A 29 1.90 -5.84 -9.05
C GLU A 29 3.28 -6.10 -8.43
N PHE A 30 4.36 -5.70 -9.12
CA PHE A 30 5.71 -5.82 -8.59
C PHE A 30 5.89 -5.00 -7.30
N LYS A 31 5.35 -3.77 -7.26
CA LYS A 31 5.35 -2.94 -6.06
C LYS A 31 4.54 -3.60 -4.93
N SER A 32 3.40 -4.22 -5.22
CA SER A 32 2.60 -4.94 -4.23
C SER A 32 3.35 -6.17 -3.69
N PHE A 33 3.96 -6.95 -4.58
CA PHE A 33 4.70 -8.16 -4.24
C PHE A 33 5.98 -7.88 -3.45
N THR A 34 6.66 -6.76 -3.70
CA THR A 34 7.89 -6.36 -3.00
C THR A 34 7.65 -5.59 -1.69
N GLN A 35 6.39 -5.27 -1.36
CA GLN A 35 6.07 -4.64 -0.07
C GLN A 35 6.37 -5.58 1.09
N LYS A 36 7.06 -5.06 2.11
CA LYS A 36 7.38 -5.80 3.35
C LYS A 36 6.23 -5.81 4.37
N PHE A 37 5.10 -5.21 4.02
CA PHE A 37 3.91 -5.13 4.87
C PHE A 37 2.71 -5.71 4.12
N LYS A 38 1.73 -6.19 4.88
CA LYS A 38 0.47 -6.72 4.35
C LYS A 38 -0.65 -5.74 4.67
N ASN A 39 -1.45 -5.40 3.66
CA ASN A 39 -2.71 -4.70 3.89
C ASN A 39 -3.73 -5.70 4.47
N ILE A 40 -4.41 -5.29 5.54
CA ILE A 40 -5.36 -6.13 6.26
C ILE A 40 -6.76 -5.49 6.21
N SER A 41 -7.80 -6.32 6.26
CA SER A 41 -9.16 -5.82 6.39
C SER A 41 -9.44 -5.31 7.81
N PRO A 42 -10.48 -4.48 8.04
CA PRO A 42 -10.90 -4.12 9.38
C PRO A 42 -11.22 -5.33 10.27
N GLN A 43 -11.78 -6.40 9.70
CA GLN A 43 -12.10 -7.63 10.41
C GLN A 43 -10.82 -8.35 10.88
N ASP A 44 -9.82 -8.47 10.00
CA ASP A 44 -8.51 -9.02 10.36
C ASP A 44 -7.81 -8.18 11.42
N ALA A 45 -7.93 -6.85 11.32
CA ALA A 45 -7.38 -5.93 12.31
C ALA A 45 -7.98 -6.19 13.70
N VAL A 46 -9.31 -6.33 13.81
CA VAL A 46 -9.96 -6.65 15.09
C VAL A 46 -9.43 -7.97 15.67
N PHE A 47 -9.24 -9.00 14.85
CA PHE A 47 -8.64 -10.26 15.31
C PHE A 47 -7.21 -10.08 15.85
N LEU A 48 -6.39 -9.27 15.19
CA LEU A 48 -5.02 -8.97 15.65
C LEU A 48 -5.02 -8.13 16.93
N ILE A 49 -5.91 -7.14 17.04
CA ILE A 49 -6.07 -6.31 18.23
C ILE A 49 -6.45 -7.17 19.44
N ASN A 50 -7.34 -8.14 19.26
CA ASN A 50 -7.71 -9.10 20.28
C ASN A 50 -6.56 -10.05 20.68
N LYS A 51 -5.47 -10.07 19.91
CA LYS A 51 -4.22 -10.78 20.21
C LYS A 51 -3.10 -9.82 20.63
N ASP A 52 -3.47 -8.67 21.21
CA ASP A 52 -2.57 -7.65 21.72
C ASP A 52 -1.60 -7.08 20.67
N ALA A 53 -2.06 -6.95 19.41
CA ALA A 53 -1.27 -6.31 18.37
C ALA A 53 -0.97 -4.84 18.70
N PHE A 54 0.28 -4.43 18.44
CA PHE A 54 0.68 -3.04 18.54
C PHE A 54 0.09 -2.21 17.39
N ILE A 55 -0.62 -1.15 17.74
CA ILE A 55 -1.25 -0.23 16.78
C ILE A 55 -0.52 1.11 16.83
N LEU A 56 0.01 1.54 15.69
CA LEU A 56 0.61 2.86 15.52
C LEU A 56 -0.33 3.74 14.68
N ASP A 57 -0.86 4.79 15.30
CA ASP A 57 -1.65 5.80 14.61
C ASP A 57 -0.73 6.94 14.16
N VAL A 58 -0.58 7.11 12.84
CA VAL A 58 0.35 8.07 12.22
C VAL A 58 -0.31 9.33 11.69
N ARG A 59 -1.59 9.54 12.00
CA ARG A 59 -2.39 10.71 11.58
C ARG A 59 -1.87 12.02 12.19
N GLU A 60 -2.51 13.14 11.85
CA GLU A 60 -2.28 14.41 12.53
C GLU A 60 -3.00 14.47 13.89
N SER A 61 -2.45 15.22 14.85
CA SER A 61 -3.01 15.30 16.21
C SER A 61 -4.43 15.88 16.23
N SER A 62 -4.77 16.74 15.27
CA SER A 62 -6.10 17.35 15.14
C SER A 62 -7.18 16.31 14.80
N GLU A 63 -6.83 15.24 14.11
CA GLU A 63 -7.75 14.16 13.69
C GLU A 63 -8.12 13.22 14.83
N LEU A 64 -7.32 13.17 15.91
CA LEU A 64 -7.58 12.30 17.06
C LEU A 64 -8.88 12.65 17.79
N SER A 65 -9.32 13.90 17.68
CA SER A 65 -10.60 14.37 18.23
C SER A 65 -11.82 13.66 17.63
N GLN A 66 -11.70 13.12 16.42
CA GLN A 66 -12.78 12.42 15.71
C GLN A 66 -12.92 10.96 16.17
N GLY A 67 -11.97 10.46 16.94
CA GLY A 67 -11.94 9.08 17.42
C GLY A 67 -10.60 8.41 17.18
N ILE A 68 -10.30 7.47 18.05
CA ILE A 68 -9.07 6.67 18.02
C ILE A 68 -9.40 5.20 18.28
N ILE A 69 -8.53 4.31 17.80
CA ILE A 69 -8.58 2.91 18.19
C ILE A 69 -8.04 2.80 19.62
N LYS A 70 -8.75 2.05 20.47
CA LYS A 70 -8.33 1.85 21.86
C LYS A 70 -6.91 1.28 21.92
N ASN A 71 -6.10 1.81 22.83
CA ASN A 71 -4.69 1.42 23.04
C ASN A 71 -3.74 1.67 21.86
N SER A 72 -4.14 2.45 20.84
CA SER A 72 -3.20 2.87 19.79
C SER A 72 -2.18 3.87 20.31
N LYS A 73 -0.91 3.70 19.94
CA LYS A 73 0.14 4.70 20.16
C LYS A 73 0.10 5.70 19.01
N HIS A 74 -0.04 6.98 19.33
CA HIS A 74 -0.02 8.02 18.31
C HIS A 74 1.40 8.59 18.12
N ILE A 75 1.86 8.64 16.87
CA ILE A 75 3.06 9.34 16.46
C ILE A 75 2.83 9.87 15.04
N ASN A 76 2.71 11.19 14.89
CA ASN A 76 2.55 11.82 13.59
C ASN A 76 3.61 11.34 12.58
N PHE A 77 3.18 11.02 11.36
CA PHE A 77 4.02 10.57 10.24
C PHE A 77 5.33 11.37 10.08
N SER A 78 5.26 12.71 10.19
CA SER A 78 6.43 13.60 10.11
C SER A 78 7.53 13.27 11.13
N SER A 79 7.12 12.78 12.30
CA SER A 79 7.99 12.47 13.44
C SER A 79 8.23 10.97 13.63
N VAL A 80 7.54 10.10 12.88
CA VAL A 80 7.67 8.64 12.98
C VAL A 80 9.13 8.24 12.80
N LYS A 81 9.80 8.69 11.73
CA LYS A 81 11.17 8.27 11.41
C LYS A 81 12.16 8.53 12.56
N THR A 82 12.02 9.67 13.23
CA THR A 82 12.84 10.07 14.39
C THR A 82 12.46 9.30 15.66
N SER A 83 11.20 8.90 15.77
CA SER A 83 10.67 8.22 16.96
C SER A 83 10.73 6.69 16.86
N LEU A 84 11.09 6.12 15.71
CA LEU A 84 11.16 4.66 15.49
C LEU A 84 12.07 3.96 16.51
N ASP A 85 13.17 4.58 16.90
CA ASP A 85 14.10 4.03 17.90
C ASP A 85 13.47 3.89 19.30
N SER A 86 12.46 4.72 19.61
CA SER A 86 11.69 4.63 20.85
C SER A 86 10.65 3.50 20.83
N ILE A 87 10.27 3.01 19.64
CA ILE A 87 9.29 1.93 19.46
C ILE A 87 10.01 0.58 19.49
N LYS A 88 11.23 0.49 18.93
CA LYS A 88 12.02 -0.75 18.82
C LYS A 88 12.54 -1.31 20.18
N LYS A 89 12.42 -0.53 21.25
CA LYS A 89 12.89 -0.89 22.62
C LYS A 89 11.82 -1.57 23.48
N ILE A 90 10.61 -1.76 22.94
CA ILE A 90 9.51 -2.51 23.58
C ILE A 90 9.50 -3.91 22.97
#